data_AF-A0A8X8XYD5-F1
#
_entry.id   AF-A0A8X8XYD5-F1
#
_cell.length_a   1.000
_cell.length_b   1.000
_cell.length_c   1.000
_cell.angle_alpha   90.00
_cell.angle_beta   90.00
_cell.angle_gamma   90.00
#
_symmetry.space_group_name_H-M   'P 1'
#
loop_
_entity.id
_entity.type
_entity.pdbx_description
1 polymer ?
#
loop_
_entity_poly.entity_id
_entity_poly.type
_entity_poly.pdbx_seq_one_letter_code
_entity_poly.pdbx_strand_id
1 'polypeptide(L)'
;MKLIWTCELIMLWTVFCFNILRMSEEPFRSRTKLIEKQKLFQSIHKHIHLKQPMDKLTSVAIPLALASTSLFLIGRGIYNMSHGIGKKE
;
A
#
# COMPACT_ATOMS: atom_id res chain seq x y z
N MET A 1 -17.94 -20.79 40.60
CA MET A 1 -17.80 -20.22 39.24
C MET A 1 -16.97 -18.93 39.15
N LYS A 2 -16.35 -18.43 40.24
CA LYS A 2 -15.45 -17.25 40.20
C LYS A 2 -13.96 -17.61 40.00
N LEU A 3 -13.53 -18.82 40.37
CA LEU A 3 -12.14 -19.28 40.21
C LEU A 3 -11.75 -19.65 38.76
N ILE A 4 -12.72 -20.02 37.91
CA ILE A 4 -12.44 -20.37 36.50
C ILE A 4 -11.95 -19.15 35.70
N TRP A 5 -12.48 -17.97 36.01
CA TRP A 5 -12.16 -16.72 35.31
C TRP A 5 -10.78 -16.15 35.66
N THR A 6 -10.25 -16.44 36.85
CA THR A 6 -8.92 -15.98 37.27
C THR A 6 -7.79 -16.81 36.66
N CYS A 7 -7.99 -18.12 36.46
CA CYS A 7 -6.99 -18.98 35.81
C CYS A 7 -6.80 -18.68 34.32
N GLU A 8 -7.89 -18.43 33.59
CA GLU A 8 -7.84 -18.07 32.15
C GLU A 8 -7.08 -16.75 31.93
N LEU A 9 -7.32 -15.73 32.77
CA LEU A 9 -6.58 -14.47 32.72
C LEU A 9 -5.09 -14.63 33.02
N ILE A 10 -4.74 -15.48 33.98
CA ILE A 10 -3.33 -15.77 34.35
C ILE A 10 -2.61 -16.51 33.21
N MET A 11 -3.27 -17.47 32.55
CA MET A 11 -2.72 -18.16 31.39
C MET A 11 -2.50 -17.20 30.21
N LEU A 12 -3.47 -16.31 29.94
CA LEU A 12 -3.33 -15.25 28.93
C LEU A 12 -2.20 -14.27 29.24
N TRP A 13 -2.04 -13.86 30.50
CA TRP A 13 -0.97 -12.95 30.90
C TRP A 13 0.40 -13.60 30.80
N THR A 14 0.51 -14.89 31.12
CA THR A 14 1.76 -15.65 31.03
C THR A 14 2.17 -15.90 29.57
N VAL A 15 1.21 -16.26 28.70
CA VAL A 15 1.45 -16.43 27.26
C VAL A 15 1.78 -15.11 26.56
N PHE A 16 1.12 -14.02 26.96
CA PHE A 16 1.40 -12.68 26.47
C PHE A 16 2.81 -12.22 26.89
N CYS A 17 3.18 -12.41 28.15
CA CYS A 17 4.49 -12.08 28.68
C CYS A 17 5.61 -12.93 28.03
N PHE A 18 5.36 -14.22 27.80
CA PHE A 18 6.28 -15.11 27.10
C PHE A 18 6.49 -14.73 25.63
N ASN A 19 5.44 -14.26 24.92
CA ASN A 19 5.58 -13.79 23.53
C ASN A 19 6.42 -12.51 23.41
N ILE A 20 6.32 -11.60 24.39
CA ILE A 20 7.13 -10.36 24.43
C ILE A 20 8.64 -10.68 24.46
N LEU A 21 9.06 -11.69 25.25
CA LEU A 21 10.46 -12.08 25.38
C LEU A 21 11.06 -12.69 24.09
N ARG A 22 10.23 -13.29 23.22
CA ARG A 22 10.69 -13.90 21.97
C ARG A 22 10.94 -12.91 20.82
N MET A 23 10.56 -11.64 20.98
CA MET A 23 10.85 -10.56 20.00
C MET A 23 12.24 -9.91 20.18
N SER A 24 13.15 -10.57 20.90
CA SER A 24 14.50 -10.05 21.20
C SER A 24 15.50 -10.18 20.04
N GLU A 25 15.05 -10.40 18.81
CA GLU A 25 15.94 -10.30 17.64
C GLU A 25 15.84 -8.89 17.08
N GLU A 26 16.96 -8.17 17.12
CA GLU A 26 17.03 -6.80 16.61
C GLU A 26 16.70 -6.82 15.10
N PRO A 27 15.77 -5.97 14.63
CA PRO A 27 15.43 -5.94 13.22
C PRO A 27 16.67 -5.65 12.38
N PHE A 28 16.80 -6.31 11.22
CA PHE A 28 17.93 -6.15 10.27
C PHE A 28 18.25 -4.70 9.86
N ARG A 29 17.35 -3.76 10.13
CA ARG A 29 17.52 -2.31 9.90
C ARG A 29 17.19 -1.55 11.18
N SER A 30 18.06 -0.61 11.54
CA SER A 30 17.83 0.30 12.67
C SER A 30 16.53 1.08 12.50
N ARG A 31 15.80 1.28 13.61
CA ARG A 31 14.49 1.96 13.64
C ARG A 31 14.57 3.47 13.36
N THR A 32 15.75 4.08 13.42
CA THR A 32 15.97 5.53 13.20
C THR A 32 15.40 6.00 11.87
N LYS A 33 15.70 5.30 10.78
CA LYS A 33 15.22 5.64 9.43
C LYS A 33 13.70 5.53 9.32
N LEU A 34 13.08 4.60 10.05
CA LEU A 34 11.63 4.39 10.05
C LEU A 34 10.93 5.55 10.76
N ILE A 35 11.45 5.95 11.91
CA ILE A 35 10.93 7.08 12.70
C ILE A 35 11.04 8.40 11.92
N GLU A 36 12.14 8.63 11.22
CA GLU A 36 12.30 9.81 10.35
C GLU A 36 11.26 9.85 9.23
N LYS A 37 11.02 8.73 8.55
CA LYS A 37 9.99 8.64 7.51
C LYS A 37 8.59 8.79 8.09
N GLN A 38 8.31 8.21 9.26
CA GLN A 38 7.03 8.39 9.95
C GLN A 38 6.77 9.87 10.28
N LYS A 39 7.75 10.58 10.84
CA LYS A 39 7.64 12.02 11.11
C LYS A 39 7.37 12.82 9.83
N LEU A 40 8.11 12.53 8.75
CA LEU A 40 7.93 13.18 7.45
C LEU A 40 6.52 12.94 6.86
N PHE A 41 6.05 11.69 6.88
CA PHE A 41 4.74 11.36 6.32
C PHE A 41 3.58 11.84 7.18
N GLN A 42 3.75 11.92 8.49
CA GLN A 42 2.73 12.42 9.43
C GLN A 42 2.64 13.94 9.44
N SER A 43 3.73 14.68 9.19
CA SER A 43 3.71 16.14 9.13
C SER A 43 3.02 16.71 7.89
N ILE A 44 2.89 15.92 6.82
CA ILE A 44 2.30 16.35 5.55
C ILE A 44 0.80 16.02 5.51
N HIS A 45 -0.05 17.06 5.56
CA HIS A 45 -1.49 16.97 5.38
C HIS A 45 -1.90 16.91 3.89
N LYS A 46 -1.54 15.82 3.22
CA LYS A 46 -1.96 15.48 1.84
C LYS A 46 -2.47 14.04 1.77
N HIS A 47 -3.21 13.72 0.71
CA HIS A 47 -3.58 12.33 0.40
C HIS A 47 -2.35 11.45 0.23
N ILE A 48 -2.47 10.18 0.62
CA ILE A 48 -1.35 9.23 0.76
C ILE A 48 -0.52 9.11 -0.53
N HIS A 49 -1.16 9.12 -1.70
CA HIS A 49 -0.53 8.96 -3.01
C HIS A 49 0.10 10.25 -3.59
N LEU A 50 0.11 11.36 -2.83
CA LEU A 50 0.79 12.61 -3.22
C LEU A 50 1.70 13.14 -2.09
N LYS A 51 2.12 12.27 -1.16
CA LYS A 51 2.95 12.71 -0.03
C LYS A 51 4.38 12.99 -0.47
N GLN A 52 4.98 12.17 -1.34
CA GLN A 52 6.32 12.42 -1.88
C GLN A 52 6.26 13.16 -3.23
N PRO A 53 7.31 13.93 -3.58
CA PRO A 53 7.42 14.55 -4.90
C PRO A 53 7.47 13.51 -6.03
N MET A 54 8.12 12.36 -5.80
CA MET A 54 8.18 11.27 -6.77
C MET A 54 6.81 10.62 -7.00
N ASP A 55 5.91 10.66 -6.01
CA ASP A 55 4.58 10.07 -6.13
C ASP A 55 3.72 10.81 -7.15
N LYS A 56 4.00 12.09 -7.44
CA LYS A 56 3.33 12.82 -8.53
C LYS A 56 3.64 12.20 -9.89
N LEU A 57 4.88 11.77 -10.13
CA LEU A 57 5.25 11.14 -11.38
C LEU A 57 4.58 9.76 -11.51
N THR A 58 4.66 8.95 -10.47
CA THR A 58 4.18 7.55 -10.49
C THR A 58 2.67 7.41 -10.37
N SER A 59 2.00 8.32 -9.66
CA SER A 59 0.56 8.22 -9.40
C SER A 59 -0.28 9.10 -10.33
N VAL A 60 0.30 10.13 -10.94
CA VAL A 60 -0.44 11.05 -11.83
C VAL A 60 0.05 10.96 -13.25
N ALA A 61 1.31 11.26 -13.53
CA ALA A 61 1.78 11.41 -14.91
C ALA A 61 1.80 10.09 -15.69
N ILE A 62 2.43 9.03 -15.15
CA ILE A 62 2.52 7.73 -15.83
C ILE A 62 1.13 7.10 -16.03
N PRO A 63 0.28 6.98 -14.99
CA PRO A 63 -1.03 6.36 -15.16
C PRO A 63 -1.93 7.16 -16.11
N LEU A 64 -1.88 8.50 -16.07
CA LEU A 64 -2.72 9.34 -16.92
C LEU A 64 -2.29 9.26 -18.39
N ALA A 65 -0.98 9.28 -18.67
CA ALA A 65 -0.46 9.10 -20.03
C ALA A 65 -0.77 7.70 -20.59
N LEU A 66 -0.64 6.66 -19.76
CA LEU A 66 -0.96 5.30 -20.16
C LEU A 66 -2.46 5.13 -20.41
N ALA A 67 -3.30 5.64 -19.52
CA ALA A 67 -4.75 5.60 -19.65
C ALA A 67 -5.21 6.36 -20.89
N SER A 68 -4.72 7.58 -21.13
CA SER A 68 -5.10 8.37 -22.30
C SER A 68 -4.74 7.68 -23.60
N THR A 69 -3.51 7.13 -23.67
CA THR A 69 -3.05 6.38 -24.84
C THR A 69 -3.88 5.13 -25.07
N SER A 70 -4.20 4.40 -24.00
CA SER A 70 -5.00 3.17 -24.09
C SER A 70 -6.41 3.47 -24.56
N LEU A 71 -7.07 4.49 -23.99
CA LEU A 71 -8.40 4.93 -24.40
C LEU A 71 -8.42 5.38 -25.86
N PHE A 72 -7.39 6.11 -26.30
CA PHE A 72 -7.27 6.54 -27.69
C PHE A 72 -7.19 5.34 -28.65
N LEU A 73 -6.33 4.36 -28.35
CA LEU A 73 -6.19 3.15 -29.18
C LEU A 73 -7.47 2.31 -29.19
N ILE A 74 -8.15 2.18 -28.05
CA ILE A 74 -9.44 1.49 -27.95
C ILE A 74 -10.48 2.20 -28.82
N GLY A 75 -10.61 3.53 -28.71
CA GLY A 75 -11.53 4.32 -29.50
C GLY A 75 -11.27 4.17 -31.00
N ARG A 76 -10.00 4.25 -31.42
CA ARG A 76 -9.62 4.05 -32.82
C ARG A 76 -9.90 2.62 -33.29
N GLY A 77 -9.69 1.63 -32.43
CA GLY A 77 -10.01 0.23 -32.71
C GLY A 77 -11.50 0.04 -32.98
N ILE A 78 -12.35 0.53 -32.07
CA ILE A 78 -13.81 0.46 -32.21
C ILE A 78 -14.29 1.21 -33.46
N TYR A 79 -13.72 2.39 -33.73
CA TYR A 79 -14.04 3.16 -34.93
C TYR A 79 -13.71 2.37 -36.21
N ASN A 80 -12.51 1.80 -36.30
CA ASN A 80 -12.10 1.02 -37.45
C ASN A 80 -12.97 -0.24 -37.64
N MET A 81 -13.32 -0.93 -36.56
CA MET A 81 -14.21 -2.10 -36.61
C MET A 81 -15.64 -1.75 -37.03
N SER A 82 -16.20 -0.66 -36.49
CA SER A 82 -17.57 -0.22 -36.81
C SER A 82 -17.73 0.28 -38.25
N HIS A 83 -16.67 0.85 -38.84
CA HIS A 83 -16.69 1.35 -40.23
C HIS A 83 -16.12 0.35 -41.23
N GLY A 84 -15.70 -0.84 -40.79
CA GLY A 84 -15.13 -1.88 -41.65
C GLY A 84 -13.80 -1.51 -42.31
N ILE A 85 -13.06 -0.56 -41.72
CA ILE A 85 -11.80 -0.01 -42.24
C ILE A 85 -10.61 -0.84 -41.71
N GLY A 86 -9.61 -1.09 -42.56
CA GLY A 86 -8.37 -1.77 -42.16
C GLY A 86 -8.43 -3.30 -42.27
N LYS A 87 -9.33 -3.83 -43.10
CA LYS A 87 -9.22 -5.21 -43.58
C LYS A 87 -7.90 -5.35 -44.34
N LYS A 88 -7.06 -6.28 -43.92
CA LYS A 88 -5.96 -6.75 -44.75
C LYS A 88 -6.56 -7.66 -45.82
N GLU A 89 -6.09 -7.49 -47.04
CA GLU A 89 -6.34 -8.41 -48.15
C GLU A 89 -6.00 -9.87 -47.79
#